data_AF-A0A1V6BW87-F1
#
_entry.id   AF-A0A1V6BW87-F1
#
_cell.length_a   1.000
_cell.length_b   1.000
_cell.length_c   1.000
_cell.angle_alpha   90.00
_cell.angle_beta   90.00
_cell.angle_gamma   90.00
#
_symmetry.space_group_name_H-M   'P 1'
#
loop_
_entity.id
_entity.type
_entity.pdbx_description
1 polymer ?
#
loop_
_entity_poly.entity_id
_entity_poly.type
_entity_poly.pdbx_seq_one_letter_code
_entity_poly.pdbx_strand_id
1 'polypeptide(L)'
;MNRRTSVGTVDSDLMKFVNRSLELLKSGELQEAEELFNKILKIDYKSDIADTGIKCCKYWALRMGKFSSMKENFESSKYLFDEWKKFELFYKSFSNFNGKVVHNIMYYIYHKALDVFNKDLRSNIILDAQFSFMIARAYKEIGDYKNALAKFEETLKVDQKNSNVLAQIADVYSLIDDDAKAKLIFREAFFVEPEAVDIDLLDSNLINAIISRLKADKIADEELKYWIPVYGRVYNIFNVFREILPVEFGKLSQEIFFLEGKIGDFRKNKNIITARLLNCYFWLYDYYRNKNSGLEYTSDLEHKIKRASEKIYKDFINNRQKELL
;
A
#
# COMPACT_ATOMS: atom_id res chain seq x y z
N MET A 1 20.32 -41.27 27.55
CA MET A 1 20.02 -39.93 28.10
C MET A 1 20.52 -38.76 27.23
N ASN A 2 20.89 -38.94 25.95
CA ASN A 2 21.53 -37.88 25.12
C ASN A 2 20.74 -37.35 23.91
N ARG A 3 19.48 -37.77 23.66
CA ARG A 3 18.73 -37.32 22.47
C ARG A 3 18.07 -35.94 22.59
N ARG A 4 17.80 -35.45 23.81
CA ARG A 4 17.15 -34.13 23.99
C ARG A 4 18.13 -32.95 23.94
N THR A 5 19.38 -33.16 24.34
CA THR A 5 20.44 -32.13 24.30
C THR A 5 20.96 -31.90 22.87
N SER A 6 21.07 -32.94 22.05
CA SER A 6 21.54 -32.81 20.65
C SER A 6 20.54 -32.14 19.71
N VAL A 7 19.22 -32.33 19.95
CA VAL A 7 18.17 -31.69 19.12
C VAL A 7 18.11 -30.19 19.41
N GLY A 8 18.18 -29.79 20.68
CA GLY A 8 18.17 -28.37 21.08
C GLY A 8 19.40 -27.58 20.61
N THR A 9 20.56 -28.21 20.46
CA THR A 9 21.76 -27.55 19.91
C THR A 9 21.68 -27.38 18.39
N VAL A 10 21.14 -28.37 17.67
CA VAL A 10 20.97 -28.30 16.21
C VAL A 10 19.98 -27.19 15.82
N ASP A 11 18.87 -27.06 16.56
CA ASP A 11 17.89 -25.98 16.31
C ASP A 11 18.49 -24.58 16.59
N SER A 12 19.33 -24.47 17.63
CA SER A 12 20.03 -23.22 17.97
C SER A 12 21.04 -22.80 16.90
N ASP A 13 21.82 -23.75 16.38
CA ASP A 13 22.81 -23.47 15.34
C ASP A 13 22.16 -23.21 13.98
N LEU A 14 21.04 -23.87 13.66
CA LEU A 14 20.23 -23.58 12.48
C LEU A 14 19.70 -22.15 12.50
N MET A 15 19.19 -21.69 13.64
CA MET A 15 18.72 -20.31 13.81
C MET A 15 19.85 -19.29 13.63
N LYS A 16 21.07 -19.58 14.11
CA LYS A 16 22.24 -18.71 13.86
C LYS A 16 22.56 -18.62 12.38
N PHE A 17 22.54 -19.75 11.65
CA PHE A 17 22.76 -19.74 10.21
C PHE A 17 21.69 -18.93 9.49
N VAL A 18 20.41 -19.12 9.84
CA VAL A 18 19.30 -18.34 9.26
C VAL A 18 19.50 -16.85 9.47
N ASN A 19 19.76 -16.41 10.71
CA ASN A 19 19.95 -14.99 11.01
C ASN A 19 21.14 -14.41 10.24
N ARG A 20 22.26 -15.13 10.21
CA ARG A 20 23.45 -14.70 9.48
C ARG A 20 23.20 -14.63 7.97
N SER A 21 22.48 -15.58 7.39
CA SER A 21 22.09 -15.55 5.97
C SER A 21 21.25 -14.33 5.64
N LEU A 22 20.30 -13.97 6.52
CA LEU A 22 19.46 -12.78 6.33
C LEU A 22 20.26 -11.48 6.44
N GLU A 23 21.22 -11.40 7.38
CA GLU A 23 22.13 -10.25 7.50
C GLU A 23 22.98 -10.06 6.24
N LEU A 24 23.58 -11.15 5.73
CA LEU A 24 24.36 -11.14 4.49
C LEU A 24 23.51 -10.69 3.30
N LEU A 25 22.26 -11.17 3.23
CA LEU A 25 21.32 -10.76 2.20
C LEU A 25 21.00 -9.26 2.29
N LYS A 26 20.78 -8.75 3.51
CA LYS A 26 20.52 -7.33 3.78
C LYS A 26 21.70 -6.43 3.43
N SER A 27 22.93 -6.91 3.62
CA SER A 27 24.16 -6.17 3.26
C SER A 27 24.52 -6.30 1.77
N GLY A 28 23.90 -7.23 1.04
CA GLY A 28 24.15 -7.45 -0.38
C GLY A 28 25.21 -8.50 -0.71
N GLU A 29 25.68 -9.26 0.29
CA GLU A 29 26.66 -10.33 0.12
C GLU A 29 25.97 -11.59 -0.41
N LEU A 30 25.45 -11.51 -1.65
CA LEU A 30 24.54 -12.51 -2.22
C LEU A 30 25.19 -13.90 -2.35
N GLN A 31 26.48 -13.96 -2.66
CA GLN A 31 27.20 -15.23 -2.81
C GLN A 31 27.35 -15.94 -1.45
N GLU A 32 27.82 -15.23 -0.42
CA GLU A 32 27.95 -15.79 0.92
C GLU A 32 26.60 -16.19 1.52
N ALA A 33 25.56 -15.37 1.29
CA ALA A 33 24.20 -15.68 1.70
C ALA A 33 23.71 -16.98 1.03
N GLU A 34 23.91 -17.15 -0.28
CA GLU A 34 23.54 -18.35 -1.02
C GLU A 34 24.25 -19.60 -0.48
N GLU A 35 25.55 -19.53 -0.22
CA GLU A 35 26.31 -20.65 0.35
C GLU A 35 25.75 -21.08 1.72
N LEU A 36 25.37 -20.10 2.55
CA LEU A 36 24.84 -20.36 3.88
C LEU A 36 23.40 -20.91 3.81
N PHE A 37 22.55 -20.41 2.92
CA PHE A 37 21.24 -21.01 2.66
C PHE A 37 21.35 -22.44 2.13
N ASN A 38 22.31 -22.74 1.26
CA ASN A 38 22.56 -24.12 0.82
C ASN A 38 22.99 -25.03 1.98
N LYS A 39 23.76 -24.52 2.97
CA LYS A 39 24.08 -25.28 4.18
C LYS A 39 22.83 -25.55 5.02
N ILE A 40 21.96 -24.56 5.18
CA ILE A 40 20.67 -24.72 5.89
C ILE A 40 19.82 -25.77 5.19
N LEU A 41 19.69 -25.72 3.86
CA LEU A 41 18.87 -26.67 3.10
C LEU A 41 19.41 -28.11 3.14
N LYS A 42 20.74 -28.29 3.30
CA LYS A 42 21.35 -29.61 3.53
C LYS A 42 20.97 -30.20 4.90
N ILE A 43 20.74 -29.35 5.90
CA ILE A 43 20.34 -29.76 7.26
C ILE A 43 18.82 -29.95 7.33
N ASP A 44 18.07 -29.01 6.77
CA ASP A 44 16.61 -29.01 6.66
C ASP A 44 16.16 -28.81 5.22
N TYR A 45 15.89 -29.92 4.52
CA TYR A 45 15.48 -29.93 3.12
C TYR A 45 14.09 -29.30 2.87
N LYS A 46 13.30 -29.04 3.92
CA LYS A 46 11.97 -28.40 3.82
C LYS A 46 12.00 -26.93 4.24
N SER A 47 13.19 -26.38 4.49
CA SER A 47 13.36 -25.00 4.92
C SER A 47 12.92 -24.03 3.82
N ASP A 48 11.73 -23.43 3.99
CA ASP A 48 11.17 -22.42 3.10
C ASP A 48 12.06 -21.16 3.02
N ILE A 49 12.67 -20.78 4.15
CA ILE A 49 13.59 -19.66 4.26
C ILE A 49 14.87 -19.89 3.45
N ALA A 50 15.40 -21.11 3.44
CA ALA A 50 16.60 -21.44 2.67
C ALA A 50 16.32 -21.53 1.16
N ASP A 51 15.23 -22.20 0.78
CA ASP A 51 14.79 -22.30 -0.61
C ASP A 51 14.50 -20.90 -1.20
N THR A 52 13.78 -20.07 -0.46
CA THR A 52 13.53 -18.67 -0.83
C THR A 52 14.83 -17.88 -0.93
N GLY A 53 15.72 -18.03 0.07
CA GLY A 53 17.03 -17.39 0.11
C GLY A 53 17.88 -17.65 -1.13
N ILE A 54 18.00 -18.92 -1.54
CA ILE A 54 18.77 -19.32 -2.73
C ILE A 54 18.15 -18.71 -4.00
N LYS A 55 16.80 -18.76 -4.13
CA LYS A 55 16.10 -18.16 -5.28
C LYS A 55 16.34 -16.66 -5.37
N CYS A 56 16.26 -15.94 -4.25
CA CYS A 56 16.55 -14.50 -4.18
C CYS A 56 17.99 -14.20 -4.58
N CYS A 57 18.97 -14.91 -4.01
CA CYS A 57 20.39 -14.68 -4.31
C CYS A 57 20.69 -14.88 -5.79
N LYS A 58 20.23 -15.97 -6.39
CA LYS A 58 20.43 -16.25 -7.82
C LYS A 58 19.75 -15.24 -8.73
N TYR A 59 18.51 -14.87 -8.40
CA TYR A 59 17.78 -13.87 -9.17
C TYR A 59 18.55 -12.54 -9.16
N TRP A 60 18.90 -12.05 -7.98
CA TRP A 60 19.50 -10.73 -7.83
C TRP A 60 20.98 -10.68 -8.19
N ALA A 61 21.75 -11.76 -8.08
CA ALA A 61 23.17 -11.77 -8.49
C ALA A 61 23.35 -11.36 -9.95
N LEU A 62 22.52 -11.88 -10.85
CA LEU A 62 22.54 -11.52 -12.28
C LEU A 62 22.18 -10.06 -12.52
N ARG A 63 21.18 -9.53 -11.80
CA ARG A 63 20.71 -8.15 -11.95
C ARG A 63 21.69 -7.16 -11.36
N MET A 64 22.29 -7.49 -10.22
CA MET A 64 23.33 -6.68 -9.58
C MET A 64 24.60 -6.64 -10.42
N GLY A 65 24.99 -7.75 -11.07
CA GLY A 65 26.09 -7.74 -12.04
C GLY A 65 25.84 -6.77 -13.20
N LYS A 66 24.60 -6.75 -13.76
CA LYS A 66 24.22 -5.77 -14.78
C LYS A 66 24.22 -4.35 -14.23
N PHE A 67 23.62 -4.11 -13.06
CA PHE A 67 23.59 -2.80 -12.39
C PHE A 67 25.00 -2.24 -12.17
N SER A 68 25.95 -3.04 -11.70
CA SER A 68 27.35 -2.64 -11.50
C SER A 68 28.07 -2.24 -12.78
N SER A 69 27.61 -2.71 -13.94
CA SER A 69 28.14 -2.30 -15.25
C SER A 69 27.52 -1.02 -15.80
N MET A 70 26.39 -0.57 -15.23
CA MET A 70 25.72 0.66 -15.65
C MET A 70 26.47 1.88 -15.11
N LYS A 71 26.31 3.01 -15.79
CA LYS A 71 26.68 4.31 -15.23
C LYS A 71 25.82 4.57 -13.99
N GLU A 72 26.45 4.93 -12.87
CA GLU A 72 25.72 5.36 -11.68
C GLU A 72 25.01 6.69 -11.95
N ASN A 73 23.69 6.63 -12.06
CA ASN A 73 22.79 7.77 -12.21
C ASN A 73 21.34 7.32 -11.90
N PHE A 74 20.40 8.24 -11.97
CA PHE A 74 18.99 7.96 -11.75
C PHE A 74 18.43 6.81 -12.61
N GLU A 75 18.94 6.59 -13.84
CA GLU A 75 18.50 5.49 -14.72
C GLU A 75 18.89 4.12 -14.16
N SER A 76 20.08 3.97 -13.57
CA SER A 76 20.47 2.72 -12.91
C SER A 76 19.63 2.46 -11.65
N SER A 77 19.21 3.51 -10.94
CA SER A 77 18.27 3.40 -9.82
C SER A 77 16.88 2.97 -10.27
N LYS A 78 16.38 3.56 -11.36
CA LYS A 78 15.10 3.17 -11.98
C LYS A 78 15.12 1.72 -12.45
N TYR A 79 16.23 1.24 -12.99
CA TYR A 79 16.41 -0.17 -13.34
C TYR A 79 16.15 -1.09 -12.14
N LEU A 80 16.64 -0.76 -10.94
CA LEU A 80 16.39 -1.56 -9.74
C LEU A 80 14.91 -1.62 -9.36
N PHE A 81 14.18 -0.50 -9.49
CA PHE A 81 12.73 -0.46 -9.25
C PHE A 81 11.96 -1.33 -10.26
N ASP A 82 12.33 -1.27 -11.54
CA ASP A 82 11.69 -2.06 -12.58
C ASP A 82 11.96 -3.56 -12.39
N GLU A 83 13.17 -3.94 -12.00
CA GLU A 83 13.50 -5.33 -11.66
C GLU A 83 12.82 -5.80 -10.39
N TRP A 84 12.64 -4.91 -9.40
CA TRP A 84 11.87 -5.22 -8.19
C TRP A 84 10.41 -5.52 -8.53
N LYS A 85 9.76 -4.70 -9.37
CA LYS A 85 8.38 -4.93 -9.82
C LYS A 85 8.22 -6.28 -10.53
N LYS A 86 9.19 -6.66 -11.37
CA LYS A 86 9.22 -8.00 -12.01
C LYS A 86 9.42 -9.11 -10.98
N PHE A 87 10.28 -8.88 -10.00
CA PHE A 87 10.53 -9.82 -8.91
C PHE A 87 9.28 -10.03 -8.04
N GLU A 88 8.49 -8.98 -7.77
CA GLU A 88 7.22 -9.06 -7.06
C GLU A 88 6.21 -9.95 -7.77
N LEU A 89 6.02 -9.75 -9.08
CA LEU A 89 5.16 -10.62 -9.88
C LEU A 89 5.66 -12.06 -9.88
N PHE A 90 6.99 -12.25 -9.96
CA PHE A 90 7.61 -13.56 -9.90
C PHE A 90 7.34 -14.25 -8.56
N TYR A 91 7.62 -13.63 -7.41
CA TYR A 91 7.51 -14.33 -6.14
C TYR A 91 6.05 -14.48 -5.67
N LYS A 92 5.15 -13.54 -6.01
CA LYS A 92 3.71 -13.66 -5.72
C LYS A 92 3.06 -14.84 -6.46
N SER A 93 3.69 -15.38 -7.51
CA SER A 93 3.22 -16.59 -8.19
C SER A 93 3.49 -17.89 -7.42
N PHE A 94 4.32 -17.85 -6.37
CA PHE A 94 4.63 -19.00 -5.53
C PHE A 94 3.87 -18.94 -4.21
N SER A 95 3.37 -20.09 -3.74
CA SER A 95 2.61 -20.17 -2.48
C SER A 95 3.46 -20.04 -1.22
N ASN A 96 4.75 -20.34 -1.28
CA ASN A 96 5.62 -20.54 -0.11
C ASN A 96 6.88 -19.65 -0.12
N PHE A 97 6.77 -18.38 -0.52
CA PHE A 97 7.89 -17.45 -0.43
C PHE A 97 8.02 -16.87 0.98
N ASN A 98 9.20 -17.01 1.59
CA ASN A 98 9.42 -16.54 2.96
C ASN A 98 9.56 -15.01 3.03
N GLY A 99 8.61 -14.35 3.69
CA GLY A 99 8.56 -12.89 3.77
C GLY A 99 9.78 -12.22 4.41
N LYS A 100 10.48 -12.89 5.35
CA LYS A 100 11.70 -12.33 5.97
C LYS A 100 12.83 -12.22 4.95
N VAL A 101 12.97 -13.21 4.07
CA VAL A 101 13.96 -13.17 2.99
C VAL A 101 13.63 -12.05 2.03
N VAL A 102 12.36 -11.97 1.59
CA VAL A 102 11.88 -10.92 0.68
C VAL A 102 12.16 -9.54 1.25
N HIS A 103 11.86 -9.31 2.53
CA HIS A 103 12.12 -8.03 3.18
C HIS A 103 13.62 -7.68 3.25
N ASN A 104 14.51 -8.64 3.55
CA ASN A 104 15.95 -8.35 3.61
C ASN A 104 16.54 -8.05 2.22
N ILE A 105 16.11 -8.75 1.17
CA ILE A 105 16.54 -8.41 -0.19
C ILE A 105 15.93 -7.10 -0.66
N MET A 106 14.67 -6.82 -0.33
CA MET A 106 14.00 -5.54 -0.59
C MET A 106 14.82 -4.38 -0.02
N TYR A 107 15.16 -4.49 1.26
CA TYR A 107 15.98 -3.50 1.96
C TYR A 107 17.28 -3.22 1.20
N TYR A 108 18.01 -4.27 0.81
CA TYR A 108 19.26 -4.13 0.06
C TYR A 108 19.05 -3.38 -1.28
N ILE A 109 18.04 -3.77 -2.06
CA ILE A 109 17.79 -3.20 -3.38
C ILE A 109 17.40 -1.72 -3.28
N TYR A 110 16.48 -1.36 -2.39
CA TYR A 110 16.07 0.03 -2.20
C TYR A 110 17.16 0.89 -1.56
N HIS A 111 17.96 0.32 -0.65
CA HIS A 111 19.14 1.00 -0.12
C HIS A 111 20.16 1.30 -1.22
N LYS A 112 20.41 0.37 -2.15
CA LYS A 112 21.31 0.61 -3.28
C LYS A 112 20.78 1.65 -4.26
N ALA A 113 19.48 1.69 -4.51
CA ALA A 113 18.88 2.77 -5.30
C ALA A 113 19.06 4.13 -4.59
N LEU A 114 18.85 4.20 -3.28
CA LEU A 114 19.04 5.42 -2.49
C LEU A 114 20.49 5.90 -2.48
N ASP A 115 21.47 5.00 -2.43
CA ASP A 115 22.89 5.36 -2.50
C ASP A 115 23.19 6.17 -3.78
N VAL A 116 22.62 5.77 -4.91
CA VAL A 116 22.78 6.45 -6.20
C VAL A 116 21.97 7.75 -6.23
N PHE A 117 20.70 7.75 -5.83
CA PHE A 117 19.90 8.98 -5.77
C PHE A 117 20.53 10.06 -4.89
N ASN A 118 21.10 9.68 -3.74
CA ASN A 118 21.76 10.62 -2.83
C ASN A 118 23.06 11.19 -3.42
N LYS A 119 23.76 10.45 -4.29
CA LYS A 119 24.89 10.99 -5.05
C LYS A 119 24.40 12.04 -6.06
N ASP A 120 23.36 11.72 -6.82
CA ASP A 120 22.78 12.63 -7.83
C ASP A 120 22.28 13.94 -7.21
N LEU A 121 21.60 13.86 -6.05
CA LEU A 121 21.14 15.03 -5.29
C LEU A 121 22.30 15.93 -4.84
N ARG A 122 23.41 15.34 -4.37
CA ARG A 122 24.62 16.11 -3.98
C ARG A 122 25.30 16.79 -5.16
N SER A 123 25.14 16.24 -6.36
CA SER A 123 25.63 16.82 -7.61
C SER A 123 24.69 17.90 -8.19
N ASN A 124 23.67 18.33 -7.45
CA ASN A 124 22.66 19.32 -7.87
C ASN A 124 21.94 18.95 -9.18
N ILE A 125 21.78 17.65 -9.45
CA ILE A 125 20.93 17.20 -10.55
C ILE A 125 19.49 17.50 -10.15
N ILE A 126 18.78 18.32 -10.94
CA ILE A 126 17.37 18.62 -10.70
C ILE A 126 16.58 17.34 -10.99
N LEU A 127 15.98 16.77 -9.95
CA LEU A 127 15.09 15.63 -10.03
C LEU A 127 13.64 16.15 -10.13
N ASP A 128 12.89 15.62 -11.09
CA ASP A 128 11.47 15.92 -11.25
C ASP A 128 10.60 15.25 -10.16
N ALA A 129 9.29 15.55 -10.20
CA ALA A 129 8.32 15.01 -9.25
C ALA A 129 8.26 13.47 -9.24
N GLN A 130 8.53 12.82 -10.39
CA GLN A 130 8.56 11.36 -10.52
C GLN A 130 9.75 10.78 -9.76
N PHE A 131 10.93 11.39 -9.88
CA PHE A 131 12.11 10.95 -9.13
C PHE A 131 11.96 11.21 -7.62
N SER A 132 11.38 12.34 -7.21
CA SER A 132 11.07 12.58 -5.79
C SER A 132 10.13 11.51 -5.24
N PHE A 133 9.13 11.08 -6.01
CA PHE A 133 8.25 9.98 -5.63
C PHE A 133 9.01 8.65 -5.48
N MET A 134 9.92 8.34 -6.41
CA MET A 134 10.75 7.12 -6.31
C MET A 134 11.66 7.14 -5.09
N ILE A 135 12.29 8.27 -4.79
CA ILE A 135 13.14 8.43 -3.59
C ILE A 135 12.29 8.26 -2.32
N ALA A 136 11.12 8.89 -2.27
CA ALA A 136 10.20 8.75 -1.15
C ALA A 136 9.78 7.29 -0.93
N ARG A 137 9.46 6.58 -2.01
CA ARG A 137 9.16 5.14 -1.95
C ARG A 137 10.36 4.36 -1.43
N ALA A 138 11.58 4.58 -1.93
CA ALA A 138 12.74 3.86 -1.43
C ALA A 138 12.97 4.08 0.07
N TYR A 139 12.82 5.33 0.56
CA TYR A 139 12.88 5.62 1.99
C TYR A 139 11.81 4.88 2.79
N LYS A 140 10.57 4.79 2.26
CA LYS A 140 9.48 4.00 2.87
C LYS A 140 9.86 2.53 3.00
N GLU A 141 10.34 1.92 1.92
CA GLU A 141 10.68 0.48 1.87
C GLU A 141 11.82 0.12 2.84
N ILE A 142 12.78 1.01 3.07
CA ILE A 142 13.86 0.78 4.04
C ILE A 142 13.47 1.14 5.50
N GLY A 143 12.26 1.64 5.73
CA GLY A 143 11.76 2.02 7.05
C GLY A 143 12.15 3.43 7.52
N ASP A 144 12.71 4.26 6.64
CA ASP A 144 13.00 5.67 6.94
C ASP A 144 11.78 6.55 6.62
N TYR A 145 10.75 6.40 7.45
CA TYR A 145 9.46 7.05 7.27
C TYR A 145 9.53 8.58 7.32
N LYS A 146 10.49 9.13 8.07
CA LYS A 146 10.69 10.58 8.17
C LYS A 146 11.12 11.16 6.82
N ASN A 147 12.15 10.59 6.19
CA ASN A 147 12.62 11.06 4.90
C ASN A 147 11.63 10.71 3.77
N ALA A 148 10.89 9.60 3.89
CA ALA A 148 9.81 9.26 2.97
C ALA A 148 8.73 10.36 2.94
N LEU A 149 8.22 10.77 4.11
CA LEU A 149 7.22 11.85 4.22
C LEU A 149 7.72 13.16 3.60
N ALA A 150 8.94 13.58 3.96
CA ALA A 150 9.52 14.81 3.43
C ALA A 150 9.59 14.79 1.88
N LYS A 151 9.93 13.65 1.28
CA LYS A 151 10.01 13.52 -0.18
C LYS A 151 8.65 13.39 -0.86
N PHE A 152 7.68 12.74 -0.25
CA PHE A 152 6.30 12.77 -0.75
C PHE A 152 5.70 14.18 -0.70
N GLU A 153 5.98 14.94 0.36
CA GLU A 153 5.55 16.35 0.48
C GLU A 153 6.17 17.24 -0.61
N GLU A 154 7.42 16.98 -1.01
CA GLU A 154 8.03 17.64 -2.17
C GLU A 154 7.26 17.35 -3.46
N THR A 155 6.82 16.11 -3.68
CA THR A 155 5.99 15.75 -4.83
C THR A 155 4.64 16.48 -4.81
N LEU A 156 4.01 16.64 -3.64
CA LEU A 156 2.75 17.39 -3.50
C LEU A 156 2.88 18.91 -3.75
N LYS A 157 4.08 19.49 -3.67
CA LYS A 157 4.28 20.90 -4.03
C LYS A 157 4.04 21.16 -5.52
N VAL A 158 4.25 20.14 -6.36
CA VAL A 158 4.02 20.22 -7.81
C VAL A 158 2.56 19.95 -8.13
N ASP A 159 1.96 18.92 -7.50
CA ASP A 159 0.55 18.59 -7.61
C ASP A 159 -0.05 18.28 -6.23
N GLN A 160 -0.70 19.28 -5.65
CA GLN A 160 -1.31 19.19 -4.33
C GLN A 160 -2.45 18.18 -4.23
N LYS A 161 -2.98 17.73 -5.38
CA LYS A 161 -4.12 16.81 -5.46
C LYS A 161 -3.74 15.46 -6.03
N ASN A 162 -2.46 15.11 -6.02
CA ASN A 162 -2.02 13.80 -6.44
C ASN A 162 -2.49 12.71 -5.46
N SER A 163 -3.59 12.05 -5.80
CA SER A 163 -4.22 11.01 -4.98
C SER A 163 -3.28 9.87 -4.64
N ASN A 164 -2.40 9.48 -5.57
CA ASN A 164 -1.43 8.42 -5.32
C ASN A 164 -0.43 8.81 -4.23
N VAL A 165 0.10 10.03 -4.30
CA VAL A 165 1.04 10.55 -3.29
C VAL A 165 0.35 10.71 -1.94
N LEU A 166 -0.89 11.22 -1.92
CA LEU A 166 -1.69 11.30 -0.69
C LEU A 166 -1.88 9.93 -0.06
N ALA A 167 -2.20 8.90 -0.86
CA ALA A 167 -2.34 7.53 -0.37
C ALA A 167 -1.01 6.99 0.19
N GLN A 168 0.12 7.26 -0.45
CA GLN A 168 1.44 6.87 0.07
C GLN A 168 1.80 7.59 1.39
N ILE A 169 1.44 8.86 1.55
CA ILE A 169 1.62 9.58 2.82
C ILE A 169 0.76 8.94 3.92
N ALA A 170 -0.51 8.64 3.62
CA ALA A 170 -1.40 7.96 4.54
C ALA A 170 -0.87 6.57 4.94
N ASP A 171 -0.27 5.85 3.99
CA ASP A 171 0.40 4.57 4.21
C ASP A 171 1.55 4.69 5.19
N VAL A 172 2.42 5.68 5.00
CA VAL A 172 3.52 5.96 5.93
C VAL A 172 3.00 6.31 7.33
N TYR A 173 1.94 7.12 7.44
CA TYR A 173 1.31 7.39 8.74
C TYR A 173 0.76 6.12 9.41
N SER A 174 0.18 5.20 8.62
CA SER A 174 -0.28 3.90 9.12
C SER A 174 0.88 3.03 9.62
N LEU A 175 2.04 3.07 8.95
CA LEU A 175 3.24 2.29 9.32
C LEU A 175 3.93 2.80 10.59
N ILE A 176 3.69 4.07 10.97
CA ILE A 176 4.17 4.65 12.24
C ILE A 176 3.08 4.71 13.32
N ASP A 177 2.00 3.94 13.14
CA ASP A 177 0.85 3.83 14.05
C ASP A 177 0.09 5.15 14.31
N ASP A 178 0.22 6.16 13.42
CA ASP A 178 -0.61 7.38 13.43
C ASP A 178 -1.90 7.15 12.63
N ASP A 179 -2.73 6.23 13.12
CA ASP A 179 -3.96 5.80 12.49
C ASP A 179 -4.92 6.96 12.22
N ALA A 180 -4.94 7.98 13.09
CA ALA A 180 -5.84 9.11 12.93
C ALA A 180 -5.53 9.90 11.66
N LYS A 181 -4.25 10.23 11.42
CA LYS A 181 -3.83 10.88 10.18
C LYS A 181 -3.94 9.96 8.98
N ALA A 182 -3.57 8.69 9.12
CA ALA A 182 -3.69 7.71 8.04
C ALA A 182 -5.13 7.63 7.53
N LYS A 183 -6.11 7.45 8.43
CA LYS A 183 -7.54 7.36 8.08
C LYS A 183 -8.05 8.62 7.40
N LEU A 184 -7.66 9.79 7.91
CA LEU A 184 -8.04 11.07 7.31
C LEU A 184 -7.50 11.18 5.87
N ILE A 185 -6.19 10.99 5.69
CA ILE A 185 -5.53 11.20 4.39
C ILE A 185 -5.91 10.12 3.38
N PHE A 186 -6.09 8.86 3.79
CA PHE A 186 -6.64 7.83 2.90
C PHE A 186 -8.04 8.21 2.40
N ARG A 187 -8.92 8.68 3.28
CA ARG A 187 -10.27 9.14 2.90
C ARG A 187 -10.19 10.25 1.85
N GLU A 188 -9.26 11.20 1.98
CA GLU A 188 -9.01 12.24 0.98
C GLU A 188 -8.49 11.65 -0.35
N ALA A 189 -7.47 10.80 -0.31
CA ALA A 189 -6.84 10.24 -1.49
C ALA A 189 -7.86 9.51 -2.40
N PHE A 190 -8.70 8.67 -1.79
CA PHE A 190 -9.76 7.96 -2.52
C PHE A 190 -10.97 8.85 -2.88
N PHE A 191 -11.10 10.04 -2.32
CA PHE A 191 -12.14 11.01 -2.69
C PHE A 191 -11.74 11.84 -3.91
N VAL A 192 -10.47 12.26 -3.98
CA VAL A 192 -9.97 13.12 -5.07
C VAL A 192 -9.98 12.38 -6.40
N GLU A 193 -9.24 11.27 -6.50
CA GLU A 193 -9.18 10.45 -7.71
C GLU A 193 -8.80 9.00 -7.35
N PRO A 194 -9.79 8.14 -7.04
CA PRO A 194 -9.52 6.76 -6.65
C PRO A 194 -8.76 5.96 -7.72
N GLU A 195 -8.97 6.25 -9.00
CA GLU A 195 -8.30 5.56 -10.10
C GLU A 195 -6.78 5.71 -10.08
N ALA A 196 -6.30 6.90 -9.71
CA ALA A 196 -4.88 7.24 -9.64
C ALA A 196 -4.14 6.56 -8.47
N VAL A 197 -4.86 6.07 -7.44
CA VAL A 197 -4.24 5.41 -6.30
C VAL A 197 -3.70 4.04 -6.69
N ASP A 198 -2.40 3.82 -6.54
CA ASP A 198 -1.77 2.51 -6.72
C ASP A 198 -1.86 1.70 -5.42
N ILE A 199 -2.95 0.93 -5.30
CA ILE A 199 -3.27 0.15 -4.10
C ILE A 199 -2.30 -1.02 -3.86
N ASP A 200 -1.56 -1.45 -4.89
CA ASP A 200 -0.57 -2.53 -4.77
C ASP A 200 0.70 -2.06 -4.05
N LEU A 201 0.90 -0.74 -3.95
CA LEU A 201 2.01 -0.10 -3.24
C LEU A 201 1.64 0.32 -1.81
N LEU A 202 0.51 -0.12 -1.26
CA LEU A 202 0.06 0.24 0.09
C LEU A 202 0.28 -0.93 1.05
N ASP A 203 1.07 -0.71 2.10
CA ASP A 203 1.38 -1.70 3.13
C ASP A 203 0.42 -1.64 4.32
N SER A 204 -0.41 -0.60 4.40
CA SER A 204 -1.34 -0.33 5.51
C SER A 204 -2.28 -1.50 5.77
N ASN A 205 -2.29 -1.96 7.03
CA ASN A 205 -3.24 -2.96 7.52
C ASN A 205 -4.70 -2.50 7.37
N LEU A 206 -4.97 -1.19 7.45
CA LEU A 206 -6.30 -0.62 7.27
C LEU A 206 -6.84 -0.88 5.86
N ILE A 207 -6.02 -0.60 4.84
CA ILE A 207 -6.39 -0.79 3.44
C ILE A 207 -6.43 -2.28 3.09
N ASN A 208 -5.46 -3.06 3.56
CA ASN A 208 -5.42 -4.50 3.34
C ASN A 208 -6.61 -5.24 3.96
N ALA A 209 -7.10 -4.79 5.13
CA ALA A 209 -8.32 -5.31 5.73
C ALA A 209 -9.56 -5.01 4.86
N ILE A 210 -9.66 -3.79 4.32
CA ILE A 210 -10.75 -3.40 3.40
C ILE A 210 -10.69 -4.25 2.12
N ILE A 211 -9.53 -4.37 1.48
CA ILE A 211 -9.34 -5.15 0.26
C ILE A 211 -9.72 -6.62 0.50
N SER A 212 -9.28 -7.19 1.63
CA SER A 212 -9.62 -8.58 1.99
C SER A 212 -11.14 -8.78 2.11
N ARG A 213 -11.85 -7.81 2.70
CA ARG A 213 -13.31 -7.83 2.80
C ARG A 213 -13.99 -7.69 1.44
N LEU A 214 -13.51 -6.77 0.60
CA LEU A 214 -14.01 -6.56 -0.76
C LEU A 214 -13.87 -7.84 -1.59
N LYS A 215 -12.73 -8.53 -1.50
CA LYS A 215 -12.50 -9.81 -2.18
C LYS A 215 -13.40 -10.92 -1.64
N ALA A 216 -13.63 -10.98 -0.33
CA ALA A 216 -14.60 -11.93 0.27
C ALA A 216 -16.03 -11.67 -0.25
N ASP A 217 -16.38 -10.42 -0.51
CA ASP A 217 -17.63 -9.99 -1.13
C ASP A 217 -17.66 -10.10 -2.67
N LYS A 218 -16.61 -10.71 -3.27
CA LYS A 218 -16.47 -10.96 -4.71
C LYS A 218 -16.51 -9.69 -5.57
N ILE A 219 -16.04 -8.57 -5.02
CA ILE A 219 -15.79 -7.35 -5.80
C ILE A 219 -14.61 -7.60 -6.74
N ALA A 220 -14.75 -7.22 -8.01
CA ALA A 220 -13.70 -7.40 -9.01
C ALA A 220 -12.49 -6.50 -8.73
N ASP A 221 -11.28 -6.96 -9.08
CA ASP A 221 -10.03 -6.25 -8.79
C ASP A 221 -10.02 -4.83 -9.39
N GLU A 222 -10.57 -4.65 -10.60
CA GLU A 222 -10.70 -3.36 -11.28
C GLU A 222 -11.66 -2.37 -10.58
N GLU A 223 -12.54 -2.87 -9.70
CA GLU A 223 -13.50 -2.05 -8.96
C GLU A 223 -13.01 -1.68 -7.56
N LEU A 224 -11.96 -2.33 -7.05
CA LEU A 224 -11.52 -2.21 -5.64
C LEU A 224 -11.29 -0.76 -5.23
N LYS A 225 -10.58 0.01 -6.07
CA LYS A 225 -10.23 1.41 -5.78
C LYS A 225 -11.44 2.30 -5.50
N TYR A 226 -12.58 2.01 -6.14
CA TYR A 226 -13.82 2.77 -5.98
C TYR A 226 -14.64 2.31 -4.76
N TRP A 227 -14.54 1.03 -4.41
CA TRP A 227 -15.24 0.47 -3.24
C TRP A 227 -14.48 0.62 -1.93
N ILE A 228 -13.16 0.81 -1.95
CA ILE A 228 -12.34 1.07 -0.76
C ILE A 228 -12.92 2.22 0.09
N PRO A 229 -13.21 3.42 -0.44
CA PRO A 229 -13.77 4.49 0.39
C PRO A 229 -15.17 4.19 0.94
N VAL A 230 -15.99 3.44 0.19
CA VAL A 230 -17.31 3.00 0.64
C VAL A 230 -17.20 2.04 1.82
N TYR A 231 -16.40 0.98 1.68
CA TYR A 231 -16.20 0.00 2.74
C TYR A 231 -15.44 0.62 3.93
N GLY A 232 -14.43 1.44 3.66
CA GLY A 232 -13.72 2.19 4.69
C GLY A 232 -14.68 2.99 5.56
N ARG A 233 -15.66 3.67 4.95
CA ARG A 233 -16.68 4.41 5.71
C ARG A 233 -17.68 3.50 6.44
N VAL A 234 -18.19 2.47 5.77
CA VAL A 234 -19.21 1.54 6.30
C VAL A 234 -18.69 0.73 7.49
N TYR A 235 -17.43 0.31 7.46
CA TYR A 235 -16.78 -0.46 8.52
C TYR A 235 -16.05 0.43 9.53
N ASN A 236 -16.33 1.74 9.54
CA ASN A 236 -15.80 2.71 10.50
C ASN A 236 -14.26 2.83 10.52
N ILE A 237 -13.61 2.49 9.40
CA ILE A 237 -12.17 2.70 9.22
C ILE A 237 -11.91 4.16 8.82
N PHE A 238 -12.69 4.71 7.89
CA PHE A 238 -12.62 6.12 7.47
C PHE A 238 -13.59 6.98 8.28
N ASN A 239 -13.25 7.15 9.55
CA ASN A 239 -14.09 7.82 10.56
C ASN A 239 -13.50 9.12 11.13
N VAL A 240 -12.36 9.54 10.60
CA VAL A 240 -11.75 10.84 10.90
C VAL A 240 -12.15 11.80 9.80
N PHE A 241 -12.76 12.92 10.19
CA PHE A 241 -13.38 13.87 9.27
C PHE A 241 -12.69 15.23 9.35
N ARG A 242 -12.67 15.95 8.22
CA ARG A 242 -12.38 17.38 8.15
C ARG A 242 -13.58 18.15 7.63
N GLU A 243 -13.53 19.46 7.77
CA GLU A 243 -14.51 20.34 7.14
C GLU A 243 -14.37 20.30 5.60
N ILE A 244 -15.52 20.25 4.91
CA ILE A 244 -15.60 20.38 3.46
C ILE A 244 -15.68 21.86 3.11
N LEU A 245 -14.79 22.31 2.22
CA LEU A 245 -14.79 23.69 1.74
C LEU A 245 -16.01 23.95 0.83
N PRO A 246 -16.53 25.19 0.75
CA PRO A 246 -17.68 25.51 -0.12
C PRO A 246 -17.49 25.09 -1.59
N VAL A 247 -16.27 25.23 -2.11
CA VAL A 247 -15.91 24.82 -3.48
C VAL A 247 -15.99 23.30 -3.65
N GLU A 248 -15.57 22.54 -2.64
CA GLU A 248 -15.63 21.08 -2.66
C GLU A 248 -17.07 20.59 -2.55
N PHE A 249 -17.90 21.25 -1.74
CA PHE A 249 -19.33 20.96 -1.65
C PHE A 249 -20.03 21.17 -3.00
N GLY A 250 -19.72 22.27 -3.71
CA GLY A 250 -20.24 22.52 -5.05
C GLY A 250 -19.84 21.43 -6.05
N LYS A 251 -18.56 21.02 -6.05
CA LYS A 251 -18.06 19.94 -6.91
C LYS A 251 -18.71 18.60 -6.58
N LEU A 252 -18.86 18.28 -5.30
CA LEU A 252 -19.52 17.08 -4.82
C LEU A 252 -20.98 17.01 -5.30
N SER A 253 -21.69 18.14 -5.25
CA SER A 253 -23.08 18.22 -5.72
C SER A 253 -23.18 18.02 -7.24
N GLN A 254 -22.26 18.59 -8.02
CA GLN A 254 -22.18 18.40 -9.48
C GLN A 254 -21.88 16.94 -9.84
N GLU A 255 -20.94 16.31 -9.14
CA GLU A 255 -20.57 14.91 -9.34
C GLU A 255 -21.75 13.97 -9.05
N ILE A 256 -22.49 14.21 -7.97
CA ILE A 256 -23.70 13.44 -7.63
C ILE A 256 -24.73 13.54 -8.75
N PHE A 257 -25.06 14.76 -9.20
CA PHE A 257 -26.04 14.96 -10.27
C PHE A 257 -25.63 14.21 -11.55
N PHE A 258 -24.35 14.28 -11.90
CA PHE A 258 -23.80 13.58 -13.06
C PHE A 258 -23.88 12.05 -12.93
N LEU A 259 -23.51 11.49 -11.78
CA LEU A 259 -23.53 10.06 -11.53
C LEU A 259 -24.98 9.52 -11.45
N GLU A 260 -25.89 10.24 -10.83
CA GLU A 260 -27.33 9.89 -10.77
C GLU A 260 -27.93 9.79 -12.18
N GLY A 261 -27.58 10.73 -13.08
CA GLY A 261 -28.01 10.68 -14.47
C GLY A 261 -27.47 9.46 -15.24
N LYS A 262 -26.28 8.96 -14.90
CA LYS A 262 -25.62 7.84 -15.60
C LYS A 262 -26.09 6.45 -15.18
N ILE A 263 -26.74 6.30 -14.02
CA ILE A 263 -27.15 4.99 -13.47
C ILE A 263 -28.14 4.25 -14.38
N GLY A 264 -28.86 4.95 -15.26
CA GLY A 264 -29.77 4.36 -16.26
C GLY A 264 -29.10 3.87 -17.55
N ASP A 265 -27.98 4.48 -17.96
CA ASP A 265 -27.49 4.38 -19.34
C ASP A 265 -26.36 3.35 -19.52
N PHE A 266 -25.49 3.16 -18.51
CA PHE A 266 -24.26 2.38 -18.67
C PHE A 266 -24.28 1.06 -17.90
N ARG A 267 -24.76 -0.02 -18.53
CA ARG A 267 -24.74 -1.38 -17.94
C ARG A 267 -23.32 -1.86 -17.60
N LYS A 268 -22.30 -1.50 -18.39
CA LYS A 268 -20.93 -2.05 -18.28
C LYS A 268 -20.13 -1.51 -17.08
N ASN A 269 -20.44 -0.30 -16.59
CA ASN A 269 -19.71 0.34 -15.48
C ASN A 269 -20.62 0.65 -14.27
N LYS A 270 -21.79 0.01 -14.19
CA LYS A 270 -22.80 0.29 -13.18
C LYS A 270 -22.24 0.19 -11.76
N ASN A 271 -21.40 -0.81 -11.48
CA ASN A 271 -20.83 -1.03 -10.15
C ASN A 271 -19.88 0.11 -9.74
N ILE A 272 -18.97 0.51 -10.64
CA ILE A 272 -18.04 1.63 -10.42
C ILE A 272 -18.81 2.94 -10.20
N ILE A 273 -19.81 3.22 -11.04
CA ILE A 273 -20.67 4.41 -10.89
C ILE A 273 -21.40 4.38 -9.55
N THR A 274 -21.92 3.21 -9.16
CA THR A 274 -22.61 3.01 -7.87
C THR A 274 -21.66 3.25 -6.70
N ALA A 275 -20.44 2.72 -6.74
CA ALA A 275 -19.43 2.90 -5.70
C ALA A 275 -19.03 4.37 -5.55
N ARG A 276 -18.80 5.07 -6.66
CA ARG A 276 -18.52 6.51 -6.67
C ARG A 276 -19.68 7.30 -6.08
N LEU A 277 -20.91 7.02 -6.49
CA LEU A 277 -22.09 7.73 -6.00
C LEU A 277 -22.30 7.49 -4.50
N LEU A 278 -22.15 6.25 -4.04
CA LEU A 278 -22.21 5.92 -2.62
C LEU A 278 -21.15 6.68 -1.82
N ASN A 279 -19.90 6.74 -2.31
CA ASN A 279 -18.85 7.54 -1.68
C ASN A 279 -19.28 9.02 -1.58
N CYS A 280 -19.80 9.61 -2.66
CA CYS A 280 -20.27 10.99 -2.64
C CYS A 280 -21.40 11.22 -1.62
N TYR A 281 -22.37 10.31 -1.53
CA TYR A 281 -23.43 10.38 -0.53
C TYR A 281 -22.89 10.30 0.90
N PHE A 282 -21.91 9.43 1.16
CA PHE A 282 -21.29 9.36 2.48
C PHE A 282 -20.56 10.64 2.86
N TRP A 283 -19.88 11.28 1.92
CA TRP A 283 -19.26 12.59 2.15
C TRP A 283 -20.28 13.68 2.49
N LEU A 284 -21.40 13.75 1.76
CA LEU A 284 -22.50 14.67 2.09
C LEU A 284 -23.14 14.34 3.43
N TYR A 285 -23.33 13.05 3.72
CA TYR A 285 -23.93 12.60 4.97
C TYR A 285 -23.06 13.04 6.16
N ASP A 286 -21.75 12.83 6.09
CA ASP A 286 -20.80 13.24 7.14
C ASP A 286 -20.76 14.77 7.28
N TYR A 287 -20.87 15.51 6.18
CA TYR A 287 -20.95 16.97 6.18
C TYR A 287 -22.20 17.49 6.92
N TYR A 288 -23.39 16.98 6.59
CA TYR A 288 -24.63 17.41 7.25
C TYR A 288 -24.67 17.03 8.72
N ARG A 289 -24.16 15.83 9.06
CA ARG A 289 -24.01 15.38 10.45
C ARG A 289 -23.13 16.33 11.26
N ASN A 290 -21.98 16.75 10.72
CA ASN A 290 -21.05 17.64 11.43
C ASN A 290 -21.58 19.07 11.61
N LYS A 291 -22.40 19.58 10.67
CA LYS A 291 -23.00 20.92 10.77
C LYS A 291 -24.28 20.98 11.62
N ASN A 292 -24.68 19.89 12.29
CA ASN A 292 -25.99 19.75 12.95
C ASN A 292 -27.16 20.18 12.05
N SER A 293 -26.99 20.05 10.73
CA SER A 293 -27.92 20.56 9.74
C SER A 293 -28.94 19.48 9.41
N GLY A 294 -30.16 19.63 9.96
CA GLY A 294 -31.40 18.95 9.59
C GLY A 294 -31.36 17.42 9.43
N LEU A 295 -31.99 16.70 10.36
CA LEU A 295 -32.28 15.25 10.27
C LEU A 295 -32.94 14.84 8.93
N GLU A 296 -33.62 15.77 8.28
CA GLU A 296 -34.26 15.56 6.97
C GLU A 296 -33.23 15.30 5.85
N TYR A 297 -32.12 16.04 5.81
CA TYR A 297 -31.09 15.88 4.77
C TYR A 297 -30.34 14.56 4.90
N THR A 298 -30.05 14.14 6.13
CA THR A 298 -29.42 12.84 6.38
C THR A 298 -30.39 11.69 6.07
N SER A 299 -31.69 11.85 6.34
CA SER A 299 -32.72 10.86 5.99
C SER A 299 -32.88 10.68 4.47
N ASP A 300 -32.89 11.77 3.69
CA ASP A 300 -32.93 11.67 2.22
C ASP A 300 -31.69 10.92 1.67
N LEU A 301 -30.50 11.23 2.19
CA LEU A 301 -29.28 10.52 1.82
C LEU A 301 -29.33 9.04 2.19
N GLU A 302 -29.88 8.69 3.35
CA GLU A 302 -30.09 7.29 3.73
C GLU A 302 -31.01 6.55 2.73
N HIS A 303 -32.09 7.19 2.28
CA HIS A 303 -32.96 6.62 1.24
C HIS A 303 -32.22 6.44 -0.09
N LYS A 304 -31.41 7.43 -0.49
CA LYS A 304 -30.58 7.35 -1.71
C LYS A 304 -29.52 6.24 -1.62
N ILE A 305 -28.83 6.12 -0.49
CA ILE A 305 -27.87 5.04 -0.23
C ILE A 305 -28.57 3.68 -0.30
N LYS A 306 -29.74 3.52 0.33
CA LYS A 306 -30.54 2.29 0.28
C LYS A 306 -30.98 1.94 -1.14
N ARG A 307 -31.38 2.92 -1.95
CA ARG A 307 -31.75 2.72 -3.36
C ARG A 307 -30.55 2.32 -4.21
N ALA A 308 -29.37 2.89 -3.95
CA ALA A 308 -28.14 2.56 -4.66
C ALA A 308 -27.63 1.15 -4.29
N SER A 309 -27.66 0.78 -3.02
CA SER A 309 -27.33 -0.57 -2.55
C SER A 309 -27.96 -0.87 -1.18
N GLU A 310 -28.93 -1.78 -1.16
CA GLU A 310 -29.57 -2.21 0.08
C GLU A 310 -28.60 -2.89 1.04
N LYS A 311 -27.63 -3.65 0.51
CA LYS A 311 -26.57 -4.29 1.31
C LYS A 311 -25.74 -3.24 2.05
N ILE A 312 -25.22 -2.25 1.32
CA ILE A 312 -24.37 -1.19 1.88
C ILE A 312 -25.13 -0.38 2.93
N TYR A 313 -26.39 -0.07 2.67
CA TYR A 313 -27.25 0.59 3.65
C TYR A 313 -27.39 -0.21 4.95
N LYS A 314 -27.70 -1.52 4.85
CA LYS A 314 -27.81 -2.39 6.03
C LYS A 314 -26.50 -2.44 6.82
N ASP A 315 -25.37 -2.62 6.14
CA ASP A 315 -24.05 -2.66 6.78
C ASP A 315 -23.74 -1.31 7.46
N PHE A 316 -24.05 -0.20 6.81
CA PHE A 316 -23.86 1.15 7.35
C PHE A 316 -24.67 1.38 8.63
N ILE A 317 -25.96 1.07 8.63
CA ILE A 317 -26.83 1.25 9.80
C ILE A 317 -26.39 0.34 10.96
N ASN A 318 -26.06 -0.93 10.66
CA ASN A 318 -25.63 -1.89 11.67
C ASN A 318 -24.32 -1.47 12.36
N ASN A 319 -23.34 -0.98 11.59
CA ASN A 319 -22.07 -0.55 12.16
C ASN A 319 -22.18 0.81 12.87
N ARG A 320 -23.06 1.70 12.43
CA ARG A 320 -23.36 2.96 13.14
C ARG A 320 -23.93 2.70 14.54
N GLN A 321 -24.81 1.70 14.70
CA GLN A 321 -25.37 1.38 16.01
C GLN A 321 -24.32 0.90 17.02
N LYS A 322 -23.24 0.27 16.53
CA LYS A 322 -22.10 -0.16 17.36
C LYS A 322 -21.20 1.01 17.82
N GLU A 323 -21.27 2.17 17.18
CA GLU A 323 -20.55 3.38 17.63
C GLU A 323 -21.22 4.06 18.83
N LEU A 324 -22.52 3.81 19.03
CA LEU A 324 -23.34 4.46 20.07
C LEU A 324 -23.46 3.62 21.36
N LEU A 325 -22.84 2.44 21.40
CA LEU A 325 -22.79 1.50 22.53
C LEU A 325 -21.38 1.45 23.11
#